data_AF-F5GVQ9-F1
#
_entry.id   AF-F5GVQ9-F1
#
_cell.length_a   1.000
_cell.length_b   1.000
_cell.length_c   1.000
_cell.angle_alpha   90.00
_cell.angle_beta   90.00
_cell.angle_gamma   90.00
#
_symmetry.space_group_name_H-M   'P 1'
#
loop_
_entity.id
_entity.type
_entity.pdbx_description
1 polymer ?
#
loop_
_entity_poly.entity_id
_entity_poly.type
_entity_poly.pdbx_seq_one_letter_code
_entity_poly.pdbx_strand_id
1 'polypeptide(L)'
;GDVRLITTPTLNPIIIFSYVFRSPFGGDGWVVAVNNMEDIIGGHVWVGVLCILGGLWHVFTKPFSWARRAFVWSGEAYLSYSLAAISIMGFTASLYSWYNNTAYPSELYGPTGPEASQAQAFTFLVRDQRLGANVSSAQGPTGLGKYLMRSPSGEIIFGGETMRFWDLRAPWVEPLRGPNGLDINKIKNDIQPWQERRA
;
A
#
# COMPACT_ATOMS: atom_id res chain seq x y z
N GLY A 1 10.05 -13.22 -2.22
CA GLY A 1 10.70 -12.22 -3.07
C GLY A 1 12.13 -12.60 -3.30
N ASP A 2 12.81 -11.91 -4.22
CA ASP A 2 14.25 -12.05 -4.46
C ASP A 2 14.82 -10.68 -4.85
N VAL A 3 16.14 -10.52 -4.73
CA VAL A 3 16.85 -9.32 -5.19
C VAL A 3 16.74 -9.22 -6.70
N ARG A 4 16.38 -8.04 -7.20
CA ARG A 4 16.21 -7.80 -8.64
C ARG A 4 16.77 -6.45 -9.06
N LEU A 5 17.48 -6.44 -10.17
CA LEU A 5 17.90 -5.21 -10.84
C LEU A 5 16.70 -4.53 -11.52
N ILE A 6 16.56 -3.22 -11.32
CA ILE A 6 15.52 -2.40 -11.98
C ILE A 6 16.13 -1.75 -13.21
N THR A 7 15.80 -2.27 -14.39
CA THR A 7 16.31 -1.77 -15.68
C THR A 7 15.38 -0.79 -16.36
N THR A 8 14.09 -0.79 -16.02
CA THR A 8 13.04 0.03 -16.64
C THR A 8 12.25 0.81 -15.59
N PRO A 9 12.85 1.82 -14.93
CA PRO A 9 12.14 2.65 -13.96
C PRO A 9 11.00 3.44 -14.63
N THR A 10 9.92 3.67 -13.90
CA THR A 10 8.77 4.43 -14.41
C THR A 10 9.09 5.91 -14.47
N LEU A 11 9.35 6.43 -15.67
CA LEU A 11 9.62 7.85 -15.87
C LEU A 11 8.40 8.65 -16.33
N ASN A 12 7.28 7.99 -16.61
CA ASN A 12 6.05 8.66 -17.03
C ASN A 12 5.53 9.59 -15.89
N PRO A 13 5.53 10.92 -16.06
CA PRO A 13 5.13 11.85 -15.00
C PRO A 13 3.67 11.68 -14.60
N ILE A 14 2.79 11.27 -15.52
CA ILE A 14 1.38 11.06 -15.21
C ILE A 14 1.23 9.96 -14.16
N ILE A 15 2.01 8.88 -14.25
CA ILE A 15 1.98 7.79 -13.27
C ILE A 15 2.60 8.28 -11.95
N ILE A 16 3.80 8.84 -11.99
CA ILE A 16 4.54 9.25 -10.77
C ILE A 16 3.78 10.31 -9.98
N PHE A 17 3.29 11.37 -10.64
CA PHE A 17 2.55 12.43 -9.94
C PHE A 17 1.11 12.03 -9.61
N SER A 18 0.54 10.98 -10.24
CA SER A 18 -0.77 10.48 -9.82
C SER A 18 -0.78 10.07 -8.35
N TYR A 19 0.30 9.46 -7.85
CA TYR A 19 0.41 9.07 -6.43
C TYR A 19 0.27 10.27 -5.48
N VAL A 20 0.80 11.44 -5.86
CA VAL A 20 0.73 12.67 -5.06
C VAL A 20 -0.69 13.20 -4.96
N PHE A 21 -1.50 13.01 -6.00
CA PHE A 21 -2.88 13.51 -6.08
C PHE A 21 -3.95 12.46 -5.75
N ARG A 22 -3.56 11.23 -5.40
CA ARG A 22 -4.49 10.20 -4.93
C ARG A 22 -5.09 10.56 -3.58
N SER A 23 -6.31 10.08 -3.36
CA SER A 23 -6.97 10.14 -2.07
C SER A 23 -6.15 9.42 -0.99
N PRO A 24 -6.05 9.96 0.24
CA PRO A 24 -5.40 9.29 1.36
C PRO A 24 -6.30 8.25 2.05
N PHE A 25 -7.53 8.04 1.58
CA PHE A 25 -8.48 7.10 2.17
C PHE A 25 -8.28 5.66 1.66
N GLY A 26 -9.03 4.71 2.25
CA GLY A 26 -9.00 3.29 1.90
C GLY A 26 -9.24 3.05 0.40
N GLY A 27 -8.62 1.99 -0.13
CA GLY A 27 -8.57 1.69 -1.57
C GLY A 27 -7.54 2.49 -2.39
N ASP A 28 -7.31 3.77 -2.08
CA ASP A 28 -6.41 4.64 -2.85
C ASP A 28 -5.02 4.83 -2.21
N GLY A 29 -4.96 5.20 -0.92
CA GLY A 29 -3.75 5.19 -0.10
C GLY A 29 -2.65 6.19 -0.43
N TRP A 30 -2.91 7.26 -1.21
CA TRP A 30 -1.93 8.31 -1.54
C TRP A 30 -0.56 7.71 -1.99
N VAL A 31 0.58 8.32 -1.60
CA VAL A 31 1.93 7.81 -1.91
C VAL A 31 2.27 6.50 -1.18
N VAL A 32 1.52 6.14 -0.14
CA VAL A 32 1.71 4.88 0.62
C VAL A 32 1.30 3.67 -0.22
N ALA A 33 0.49 3.87 -1.26
CA ALA A 33 0.00 2.79 -2.13
C ALA A 33 0.96 2.36 -3.24
N VAL A 34 2.18 2.91 -3.34
CA VAL A 34 3.16 2.45 -4.34
C VAL A 34 3.52 0.99 -4.09
N ASN A 35 3.41 0.16 -5.12
CA ASN A 35 3.37 -1.30 -4.96
C ASN A 35 4.34 -2.05 -5.89
N ASN A 36 5.28 -1.33 -6.51
CA ASN A 36 6.32 -1.92 -7.36
C ASN A 36 7.60 -1.08 -7.28
N MET A 37 8.73 -1.71 -7.63
CA MET A 37 10.05 -1.08 -7.51
C MET A 37 10.33 -0.08 -8.63
N GLU A 38 9.76 -0.29 -9.82
CA GLU A 38 9.88 0.59 -10.98
C GLU A 38 9.39 2.00 -10.65
N ASP A 39 8.25 2.12 -9.97
CA ASP A 39 7.66 3.39 -9.53
C ASP A 39 8.44 4.01 -8.37
N ILE A 40 8.94 3.21 -7.42
CA ILE A 40 9.80 3.72 -6.34
C ILE A 40 11.06 4.35 -6.93
N ILE A 41 11.79 3.63 -7.78
CA ILE A 41 13.02 4.14 -8.41
C ILE A 41 12.71 5.32 -9.34
N GLY A 42 11.67 5.23 -10.15
CA GLY A 42 11.21 6.30 -11.02
C GLY A 42 10.87 7.59 -10.26
N GLY A 43 10.19 7.47 -9.13
CA GLY A 43 9.90 8.58 -8.21
C GLY A 43 11.17 9.24 -7.67
N HIS A 44 12.19 8.45 -7.29
CA HIS A 44 13.47 9.00 -6.82
C HIS A 44 14.24 9.71 -7.93
N VAL A 45 14.17 9.25 -9.18
CA VAL A 45 14.73 9.97 -10.33
C VAL A 45 14.08 11.35 -10.46
N TRP A 46 12.75 11.43 -10.40
CA TRP A 46 12.02 12.70 -10.44
C TRP A 46 12.37 13.61 -9.26
N VAL A 47 12.37 13.10 -8.02
CA VAL A 47 12.76 13.87 -6.83
C VAL A 47 14.19 14.38 -6.95
N GLY A 48 15.13 13.55 -7.39
CA GLY A 48 16.52 13.93 -7.59
C GLY A 48 16.68 15.06 -8.59
N VAL A 49 16.06 14.95 -9.77
CA VAL A 49 16.07 16.01 -10.80
C VAL A 49 15.46 17.31 -10.28
N LEU A 50 14.29 17.23 -9.62
CA LEU A 50 13.61 18.41 -9.08
C LEU A 50 14.41 19.12 -7.99
N CYS A 51 15.04 18.36 -7.09
CA CYS A 51 15.90 18.92 -6.04
C CYS A 51 17.15 19.59 -6.60
N ILE A 52 17.79 19.01 -7.63
CA ILE A 52 18.96 19.61 -8.28
C ILE A 52 18.56 20.91 -9.00
N LEU A 53 17.53 20.86 -9.83
CA LEU A 53 17.07 22.04 -10.57
C LEU A 53 16.56 23.14 -9.63
N GLY A 54 15.81 22.78 -8.59
CA GLY A 54 15.34 23.70 -7.56
C GLY A 54 16.48 24.31 -6.75
N GLY A 55 17.50 23.52 -6.40
CA GLY A 55 18.70 24.00 -5.72
C GLY A 55 19.47 25.02 -6.55
N LEU A 56 19.73 24.72 -7.83
CA LEU A 56 20.38 25.66 -8.75
C LEU A 56 19.55 26.94 -8.90
N TRP A 57 18.24 26.81 -9.08
CA TRP A 57 17.33 27.94 -9.15
C TRP A 57 17.44 28.85 -7.90
N HIS A 58 17.45 28.27 -6.70
CA HIS A 58 17.55 29.05 -5.46
C HIS A 58 18.93 29.69 -5.22
N VAL A 59 20.01 29.15 -5.82
CA VAL A 59 21.34 29.78 -5.81
C VAL A 59 21.37 31.02 -6.71
N PHE A 60 20.78 30.93 -7.90
CA PHE A 60 20.86 31.98 -8.92
C PHE A 60 19.74 33.02 -8.85
N THR A 61 18.78 32.86 -7.94
CA THR A 61 17.66 33.78 -7.80
C THR A 61 17.60 34.37 -6.39
N LYS A 62 16.82 35.45 -6.24
CA LYS A 62 16.51 36.05 -4.95
C LYS A 62 15.01 35.96 -4.70
N PRO A 63 14.54 35.94 -3.44
CA PRO A 63 13.12 35.90 -3.13
C PRO A 63 12.34 37.03 -3.83
N PHE A 64 11.33 36.64 -4.59
CA PHE A 64 10.44 37.58 -5.26
C PHE A 64 9.69 38.46 -4.26
N SER A 65 9.16 39.60 -4.72
CA SER A 65 8.52 40.58 -3.84
C SER A 65 7.33 40.02 -3.07
N TRP A 66 6.56 39.10 -3.66
CA TRP A 66 5.42 38.47 -2.99
C TRP A 66 5.88 37.55 -1.86
N ALA A 67 6.94 36.76 -2.07
CA ALA A 67 7.50 35.87 -1.07
C ALA A 67 8.08 36.66 0.11
N ARG A 68 8.80 37.76 -0.18
CA ARG A 68 9.32 38.68 0.85
C ARG A 68 8.24 39.25 1.77
N ARG A 69 7.02 39.43 1.26
CA ARG A 69 5.87 39.93 2.04
C ARG A 69 5.08 38.84 2.75
N ALA A 70 5.17 37.58 2.31
CA ALA A 70 4.39 36.47 2.85
C ALA A 70 5.08 35.74 4.01
N PHE A 71 6.43 35.71 4.02
CA PHE A 71 7.21 34.95 5.00
C PHE A 71 7.93 35.83 6.01
N VAL A 72 8.27 35.24 7.16
CA VAL A 72 9.11 35.87 8.20
C VAL A 72 10.57 35.47 7.99
N TRP A 73 11.47 36.46 7.98
CA TRP A 73 12.89 36.29 7.65
C TRP A 73 13.76 36.26 8.92
N SER A 74 13.55 35.24 9.78
CA SER A 74 14.31 35.03 11.02
C SER A 74 14.71 33.57 11.19
N GLY A 75 15.76 33.31 11.97
CA GLY A 75 16.23 31.94 12.24
C GLY A 75 15.16 31.05 12.89
N GLU A 76 14.38 31.60 13.83
CA GLU A 76 13.28 30.90 14.49
C GLU A 76 12.15 30.56 13.51
N ALA A 77 11.82 31.46 12.57
CA ALA A 77 10.84 31.19 11.53
C ALA A 77 11.30 30.05 10.59
N TYR A 78 12.56 30.05 10.18
CA TYR A 78 13.10 28.96 9.35
C TYR A 78 13.07 27.61 10.07
N LEU A 79 13.37 27.62 11.38
CA LEU A 79 13.23 26.43 12.21
C LEU A 79 11.77 25.96 12.27
N SER A 80 10.81 26.86 12.47
CA SER A 80 9.39 26.49 12.58
C SER A 80 8.84 25.89 11.28
N TYR A 81 9.21 26.43 10.12
CA TYR A 81 8.84 25.85 8.81
C TYR A 81 9.41 24.43 8.64
N SER A 82 10.65 24.23 9.08
CA SER A 82 11.33 22.93 9.01
C SER A 82 10.70 21.91 9.96
N LEU A 83 10.33 22.33 11.18
CA LEU A 83 9.63 21.47 12.15
C LEU A 83 8.27 21.01 11.63
N ALA A 84 7.50 21.91 11.01
CA ALA A 84 6.24 21.55 10.37
C ALA A 84 6.44 20.52 9.25
N ALA A 85 7.45 20.70 8.40
CA ALA A 85 7.78 19.74 7.34
C ALA A 85 8.19 18.37 7.90
N ILE A 86 9.03 18.32 8.93
CA ILE A 86 9.45 17.07 9.59
C ILE A 86 8.27 16.37 10.27
N SER A 87 7.34 17.12 10.86
CA SER A 87 6.11 16.54 11.43
C SER A 87 5.29 15.78 10.38
N ILE A 88 5.08 16.37 9.21
CA ILE A 88 4.36 15.72 8.10
C ILE A 88 5.13 14.50 7.57
N MET A 89 6.47 14.60 7.45
CA MET A 89 7.30 13.44 7.09
C MET A 89 7.19 12.30 8.11
N GLY A 90 7.14 12.62 9.41
CA GLY A 90 6.97 11.63 10.49
C GLY A 90 5.63 10.90 10.42
N PHE A 91 4.52 11.62 10.24
CA PHE A 91 3.20 11.00 10.06
C PHE A 91 3.13 10.15 8.78
N THR A 92 3.73 10.64 7.69
CA THR A 92 3.79 9.88 6.43
C THR A 92 4.59 8.59 6.62
N ALA A 93 5.73 8.66 7.28
CA ALA A 93 6.57 7.49 7.57
C ALA A 93 5.85 6.46 8.45
N SER A 94 5.06 6.89 9.45
CA SER A 94 4.31 5.96 10.29
C SER A 94 3.22 5.22 9.51
N LEU A 95 2.55 5.90 8.58
CA LEU A 95 1.57 5.25 7.70
C LEU A 95 2.26 4.30 6.72
N TYR A 96 3.41 4.71 6.18
CA TYR A 96 4.17 3.92 5.23
C TYR A 96 4.64 2.59 5.83
N SER A 97 5.22 2.61 7.02
CA SER A 97 5.67 1.40 7.70
C SER A 97 4.51 0.50 8.17
N TRP A 98 3.33 1.08 8.43
CA TRP A 98 2.17 0.33 8.88
C TRP A 98 1.42 -0.39 7.74
N TYR A 99 1.39 0.18 6.53
CA TYR A 99 0.58 -0.34 5.43
C TYR A 99 1.36 -0.86 4.23
N ASN A 100 2.53 -0.30 3.90
CA ASN A 100 3.23 -0.61 2.66
C ASN A 100 4.14 -1.81 2.81
N ASN A 101 3.80 -2.95 2.19
CA ASN A 101 4.63 -4.16 2.18
C ASN A 101 5.57 -4.28 0.97
N THR A 102 5.74 -3.20 0.19
CA THR A 102 6.66 -3.17 -0.96
C THR A 102 8.02 -2.63 -0.57
N ALA A 103 8.07 -1.42 -0.01
CA ALA A 103 9.31 -0.84 0.53
C ALA A 103 9.65 -1.38 1.93
N TYR A 104 8.65 -1.82 2.69
CA TYR A 104 8.83 -2.55 3.96
C TYR A 104 8.38 -4.01 3.79
N PRO A 105 9.20 -4.85 3.14
CA PRO A 105 8.81 -6.23 2.85
C PRO A 105 8.54 -7.01 4.12
N SER A 106 7.40 -7.72 4.15
CA SER A 106 6.96 -8.48 5.32
C SER A 106 7.94 -9.60 5.72
N GLU A 107 8.79 -10.06 4.80
CA GLU A 107 9.92 -10.96 5.08
C GLU A 107 10.90 -10.39 6.11
N LEU A 108 11.09 -9.07 6.16
CA LEU A 108 12.05 -8.41 7.04
C LEU A 108 11.37 -7.73 8.24
N TYR A 109 10.18 -7.19 8.02
CA TYR A 109 9.47 -6.36 9.01
C TYR A 109 8.29 -7.06 9.69
N GLY A 110 7.98 -8.30 9.28
CA GLY A 110 6.76 -8.99 9.70
C GLY A 110 5.52 -8.52 8.91
N PRO A 111 4.38 -9.21 9.05
CA PRO A 111 3.15 -8.84 8.36
C PRO A 111 2.60 -7.51 8.89
N THR A 112 2.00 -6.73 7.99
CA THR A 112 1.19 -5.56 8.41
C THR A 112 -0.03 -6.02 9.22
N GLY A 113 -0.67 -5.11 9.96
CA GLY A 113 -1.94 -5.41 10.64
C GLY A 113 -3.03 -5.97 9.70
N PRO A 114 -3.29 -5.33 8.55
CA PRO A 114 -4.17 -5.88 7.51
C PRO A 114 -3.74 -7.25 7.01
N GLU A 115 -2.42 -7.46 6.80
CA GLU A 115 -1.87 -8.73 6.32
C GLU A 115 -2.12 -9.88 7.30
N ALA A 116 -1.80 -9.69 8.58
CA ALA A 116 -2.01 -10.69 9.62
C ALA A 116 -3.50 -11.04 9.78
N SER A 117 -4.40 -10.05 9.68
CA SER A 117 -5.84 -10.29 9.79
C SER A 117 -6.38 -11.13 8.63
N GLN A 118 -5.95 -10.84 7.40
CA GLN A 118 -6.36 -11.60 6.22
C GLN A 118 -5.72 -13.00 6.21
N ALA A 119 -4.49 -13.13 6.68
CA ALA A 119 -3.79 -14.39 6.86
C ALA A 119 -4.53 -15.33 7.84
N GLN A 120 -5.05 -14.80 8.96
CA GLN A 120 -5.90 -15.55 9.87
C GLN A 120 -7.14 -16.12 9.16
N ALA A 121 -7.88 -15.27 8.42
CA ALA A 121 -9.07 -15.71 7.71
C ALA A 121 -8.76 -16.78 6.66
N PHE A 122 -7.66 -16.62 5.94
CA PHE A 122 -7.16 -17.60 4.98
C PHE A 122 -6.84 -18.94 5.67
N THR A 123 -6.10 -18.94 6.77
CA THR A 123 -5.72 -20.16 7.50
C THR A 123 -6.92 -20.99 7.94
N PHE A 124 -7.97 -20.35 8.48
CA PHE A 124 -9.20 -21.05 8.86
C PHE A 124 -10.01 -21.52 7.66
N LEU A 125 -10.02 -20.75 6.57
CA LEU A 125 -10.65 -21.15 5.31
C LEU A 125 -10.00 -22.43 4.77
N VAL A 126 -8.67 -22.48 4.66
CA VAL A 126 -7.96 -23.66 4.15
C VAL A 126 -8.19 -24.88 5.04
N ARG A 127 -8.07 -24.70 6.36
CA ARG A 127 -8.32 -25.77 7.33
C ARG A 127 -9.71 -26.36 7.16
N ASP A 128 -10.74 -25.51 7.14
CA ASP A 128 -12.12 -25.98 7.11
C ASP A 128 -12.49 -26.57 5.74
N GLN A 129 -11.92 -26.04 4.65
CA GLN A 129 -12.06 -26.64 3.31
C GLN A 129 -11.48 -28.06 3.27
N ARG A 130 -10.32 -28.30 3.89
CA ARG A 130 -9.72 -29.64 4.01
C ARG A 130 -10.54 -30.59 4.87
N LEU A 131 -11.28 -30.07 5.84
CA LEU A 131 -12.25 -30.83 6.62
C LEU A 131 -13.56 -31.09 5.87
N GLY A 132 -13.67 -30.67 4.60
CA GLY A 132 -14.82 -30.92 3.73
C GLY A 132 -15.87 -29.81 3.76
N ALA A 133 -15.60 -28.66 4.38
CA ALA A 133 -16.53 -27.53 4.36
C ALA A 133 -16.59 -26.87 2.97
N ASN A 134 -17.79 -26.60 2.46
CA ASN A 134 -17.94 -25.77 1.27
C ASN A 134 -17.86 -24.28 1.65
N VAL A 135 -16.63 -23.75 1.65
CA VAL A 135 -16.35 -22.37 2.07
C VAL A 135 -17.08 -21.30 1.24
N SER A 136 -17.48 -21.63 0.01
CA SER A 136 -18.20 -20.71 -0.89
C SER A 136 -19.69 -20.55 -0.57
N SER A 137 -20.30 -21.52 0.13
CA SER A 137 -21.72 -21.51 0.50
C SER A 137 -21.95 -21.53 2.01
N ALA A 138 -20.88 -21.50 2.81
CA ALA A 138 -20.98 -21.52 4.27
C ALA A 138 -21.48 -20.17 4.80
N GLN A 139 -22.72 -20.16 5.29
CA GLN A 139 -23.32 -18.99 5.92
C GLN A 139 -22.85 -18.89 7.39
N GLY A 140 -22.45 -17.69 7.79
CA GLY A 140 -22.13 -17.34 9.17
C GLY A 140 -23.38 -16.94 9.98
N PRO A 141 -23.24 -16.73 11.30
CA PRO A 141 -24.38 -16.45 12.19
C PRO A 141 -25.15 -15.15 11.86
N THR A 142 -24.51 -14.19 11.19
CA THR A 142 -25.11 -12.91 10.81
C THR A 142 -25.87 -12.95 9.48
N GLY A 143 -25.88 -14.10 8.81
CA GLY A 143 -26.43 -14.26 7.46
C GLY A 143 -25.44 -13.95 6.33
N LEU A 144 -24.30 -13.29 6.63
CA LEU A 144 -23.18 -13.13 5.70
C LEU A 144 -22.39 -14.44 5.54
N GLY A 145 -21.60 -14.55 4.48
CA GLY A 145 -20.72 -15.71 4.30
C GLY A 145 -19.63 -15.76 5.38
N LYS A 146 -19.40 -16.95 5.93
CA LYS A 146 -18.45 -17.16 7.04
C LYS A 146 -17.00 -16.93 6.60
N TYR A 147 -16.63 -17.39 5.40
CA TYR A 147 -15.26 -17.30 4.87
C TYR A 147 -15.13 -16.29 3.75
N LEU A 148 -16.14 -16.19 2.88
CA LEU A 148 -16.15 -15.32 1.71
C LEU A 148 -17.42 -14.49 1.71
N MET A 149 -17.30 -13.20 1.37
CA MET A 149 -18.43 -12.28 1.19
C MET A 149 -18.11 -11.28 0.08
N ARG A 150 -18.99 -10.28 -0.14
CA ARG A 150 -18.75 -9.22 -1.11
C ARG A 150 -18.32 -7.92 -0.43
N SER A 151 -17.38 -7.21 -1.06
CA SER A 151 -17.10 -5.81 -0.75
C SER A 151 -18.31 -4.93 -1.13
N PRO A 152 -18.33 -3.66 -0.70
CA PRO A 152 -19.36 -2.71 -1.14
C PRO A 152 -19.44 -2.51 -2.66
N SER A 153 -18.33 -2.74 -3.38
CA SER A 153 -18.25 -2.68 -4.85
C SER A 153 -18.49 -4.03 -5.55
N GLY A 154 -18.73 -5.11 -4.79
CA GLY A 154 -19.12 -6.41 -5.30
C GLY A 154 -17.98 -7.43 -5.49
N GLU A 155 -16.73 -7.08 -5.20
CA GLU A 155 -15.59 -8.01 -5.23
C GLU A 155 -15.71 -9.09 -4.16
N ILE A 156 -15.22 -10.30 -4.44
CA ILE A 156 -15.16 -11.37 -3.44
C ILE A 156 -13.99 -11.12 -2.50
N ILE A 157 -14.26 -11.07 -1.20
CA ILE A 157 -13.33 -10.76 -0.12
C ILE A 157 -13.46 -11.77 1.01
N PHE A 158 -12.49 -11.83 1.93
CA PHE A 158 -12.64 -12.64 3.14
C PHE A 158 -13.74 -12.08 4.06
N GLY A 159 -14.46 -12.98 4.72
CA GLY A 159 -15.54 -12.69 5.66
C GLY A 159 -15.08 -12.35 7.07
N GLY A 160 -16.04 -12.04 7.94
CA GLY A 160 -15.78 -11.65 9.33
C GLY A 160 -15.20 -10.24 9.46
N GLU A 161 -14.55 -9.95 10.59
CA GLU A 161 -14.03 -8.60 10.87
C GLU A 161 -12.96 -8.11 9.89
N THR A 162 -12.28 -9.05 9.21
CA THR A 162 -11.27 -8.71 8.20
C THR A 162 -11.88 -8.14 6.93
N MET A 163 -13.22 -8.07 6.81
CA MET A 163 -13.88 -7.36 5.71
C MET A 163 -13.38 -5.91 5.55
N ARG A 164 -12.89 -5.29 6.63
CA ARG A 164 -12.31 -3.93 6.62
C ARG A 164 -10.93 -3.84 5.95
N PHE A 165 -10.26 -4.97 5.73
CA PHE A 165 -8.89 -5.07 5.21
C PHE A 165 -8.84 -5.69 3.81
N TRP A 166 -9.96 -5.67 3.09
CA TRP A 166 -10.06 -6.25 1.75
C TRP A 166 -9.15 -5.60 0.69
N ASP A 167 -8.74 -4.35 0.92
CA ASP A 167 -7.77 -3.60 0.11
C ASP A 167 -6.34 -4.17 0.18
N LEU A 168 -6.04 -5.07 1.13
CA LEU A 168 -4.73 -5.69 1.25
C LEU A 168 -4.33 -6.39 -0.04
N ARG A 169 -3.12 -6.08 -0.52
CA ARG A 169 -2.44 -6.84 -1.57
C ARG A 169 -1.16 -7.43 -1.01
N ALA A 170 -0.97 -8.73 -1.18
CA ALA A 170 0.22 -9.43 -0.69
C ALA A 170 0.61 -10.58 -1.63
N PRO A 171 1.92 -10.81 -1.89
CA PRO A 171 2.36 -11.79 -2.89
C PRO A 171 1.84 -13.22 -2.65
N TRP A 172 1.52 -13.58 -1.41
CA TRP A 172 0.99 -14.89 -1.07
C TRP A 172 -0.52 -15.04 -1.35
N VAL A 173 -1.29 -13.95 -1.43
CA VAL A 173 -2.74 -14.00 -1.70
C VAL A 173 -3.08 -13.61 -3.14
N GLU A 174 -2.27 -12.77 -3.79
CA GLU A 174 -2.49 -12.32 -5.17
C GLU A 174 -2.74 -13.45 -6.19
N PRO A 175 -2.05 -14.61 -6.14
CA PRO A 175 -2.32 -15.71 -7.07
C PRO A 175 -3.77 -16.20 -7.04
N LEU A 176 -4.44 -16.08 -5.89
CA LEU A 176 -5.82 -16.51 -5.67
C LEU A 176 -6.86 -15.44 -6.07
N ARG A 177 -6.43 -14.24 -6.44
CA ARG A 177 -7.31 -13.19 -6.96
C ARG A 177 -7.53 -13.36 -8.48
N GLY A 178 -8.70 -12.94 -8.94
CA GLY A 178 -9.11 -12.80 -10.33
C GLY A 178 -9.73 -11.42 -10.57
N PRO A 179 -10.39 -11.20 -11.72
CA PRO A 179 -10.96 -9.89 -12.07
C PRO A 179 -12.04 -9.38 -11.11
N ASN A 180 -12.68 -10.27 -10.35
CA ASN A 180 -13.79 -9.96 -9.44
C ASN A 180 -13.42 -10.17 -7.95
N GLY A 181 -12.14 -10.02 -7.59
CA GLY A 181 -11.63 -10.31 -6.24
C GLY A 181 -11.15 -11.75 -6.11
N LEU A 182 -11.31 -12.36 -4.94
CA LEU A 182 -10.90 -13.75 -4.68
C LEU A 182 -11.66 -14.75 -5.58
N ASP A 183 -10.92 -15.63 -6.26
CA ASP A 183 -11.48 -16.60 -7.18
C ASP A 183 -11.75 -17.94 -6.47
N ILE A 184 -13.03 -18.35 -6.47
CA ILE A 184 -13.48 -19.58 -5.80
C ILE A 184 -12.84 -20.83 -6.41
N ASN A 185 -12.63 -20.87 -7.73
CA ASN A 185 -12.00 -22.02 -8.38
C ASN A 185 -10.54 -22.13 -7.97
N LYS A 186 -9.82 -21.00 -7.91
CA LYS A 186 -8.44 -20.98 -7.44
C LYS A 186 -8.32 -21.35 -5.96
N ILE A 187 -9.21 -20.84 -5.12
CA ILE A 187 -9.27 -21.21 -3.69
C ILE A 187 -9.49 -22.72 -3.51
N LYS A 188 -10.30 -23.33 -4.38
CA LYS A 188 -10.57 -24.78 -4.30
C LYS A 188 -9.39 -25.63 -4.77
N ASN A 189 -8.68 -25.20 -5.81
CA ASN A 189 -7.77 -26.08 -6.54
C ASN A 189 -6.30 -25.67 -6.50
N ASP A 190 -5.99 -24.40 -6.26
CA ASP A 190 -4.66 -23.83 -6.55
C ASP A 190 -3.89 -23.38 -5.30
N ILE A 191 -4.44 -23.57 -4.11
CA ILE A 191 -3.75 -23.23 -2.86
C ILE A 191 -2.49 -24.10 -2.69
N GLN A 192 -1.36 -23.43 -2.52
CA GLN A 192 -0.06 -24.05 -2.39
C GLN A 192 0.35 -24.18 -0.91
N PRO A 193 1.09 -25.23 -0.52
CA PRO A 193 1.58 -25.40 0.84
C PRO A 193 2.45 -24.24 1.36
N TRP A 194 3.12 -23.50 0.48
CA TRP A 194 3.92 -22.34 0.88
C TRP A 194 3.04 -21.12 1.23
N GLN A 195 1.86 -20.98 0.63
CA GLN A 195 0.90 -19.93 1.00
C GLN A 195 0.36 -20.19 2.41
N GLU A 196 0.04 -21.45 2.72
CA GLU A 196 -0.40 -21.88 4.05
C GLU A 196 0.64 -21.70 5.15
N ARG A 197 1.93 -21.85 4.83
CA ARG A 197 3.00 -21.57 5.79
C ARG A 197 3.28 -20.09 5.97
N ARG A 198 2.93 -19.27 4.97
CA ARG A 198 3.16 -17.82 4.99
C ARG A 198 2.04 -17.09 5.71
N ALA A 199 0.80 -17.53 5.51
CA ALA A 199 -0.36 -17.06 6.27
C ALA A 199 -0.31 -17.56 7.73
#